data_AF-A0A3A4XGB5-F1
#
_entry.id   AF-A0A3A4XGB5-F1
#
_cell.length_a   1.000
_cell.length_b   1.000
_cell.length_c   1.000
_cell.angle_alpha   90.00
_cell.angle_beta   90.00
_cell.angle_gamma   90.00
#
_symmetry.space_group_name_H-M   'P 1'
#
loop_
_entity.id
_entity.type
_entity.pdbx_description
1 polymer ?
#
loop_
_entity_poly.entity_id
_entity_poly.type
_entity_poly.pdbx_seq_one_letter_code
_entity_poly.pdbx_strand_id
1 'polypeptide(L)'
;MQETISESLIEDLPAGKLVDYQRLQNCTEMRLMHINWIFDINFEPTLRLIRERNYLDILSAMLPAHDRIQAFVHKARRRLWNHIPP
;
A
#
# COMPACT_ATOMS: atom_id res chain seq x y z
N MET A 1 -19.61 -6.77 7.08
CA MET A 1 -18.88 -7.95 6.55
C MET A 1 -17.40 -7.73 6.83
N GLN A 2 -16.73 -8.67 7.49
CA GLN A 2 -15.27 -8.64 7.59
C GLN A 2 -14.72 -9.14 6.24
N GLU A 3 -13.99 -8.30 5.52
CA GLU A 3 -13.32 -8.72 4.27
C GLU A 3 -12.08 -9.55 4.64
N THR A 4 -12.09 -10.84 4.32
CA THR A 4 -10.94 -11.73 4.54
C THR A 4 -9.83 -11.41 3.54
N ILE A 5 -8.60 -11.24 4.02
CA ILE A 5 -7.42 -10.99 3.18
C ILE A 5 -6.69 -12.32 3.00
N SER A 6 -6.24 -12.63 1.78
CA SER A 6 -5.44 -13.82 1.54
C SER A 6 -4.12 -13.75 2.31
N GLU A 7 -3.77 -14.85 2.97
CA GLU A 7 -2.54 -14.94 3.75
C GLU A 7 -1.30 -14.74 2.87
N SER A 8 -1.35 -15.24 1.64
CA SER A 8 -0.31 -15.04 0.62
C SER A 8 -0.06 -13.56 0.32
N LEU A 9 -1.10 -12.74 0.22
CA LEU A 9 -0.93 -11.31 -0.04
C LEU A 9 -0.23 -10.62 1.13
N ILE A 10 -0.64 -10.97 2.36
CA ILE A 10 -0.03 -10.41 3.58
C ILE A 10 1.47 -10.74 3.66
N GLU A 11 1.89 -11.92 3.20
CA GLU A 11 3.29 -12.34 3.16
C GLU A 11 4.07 -11.69 2.01
N ASP A 12 3.44 -11.52 0.85
CA ASP A 12 4.10 -11.01 -0.35
C ASP A 12 4.29 -9.47 -0.34
N LEU A 13 3.40 -8.72 0.31
CA LEU A 13 3.49 -7.26 0.44
C LEU A 13 4.80 -6.76 1.08
N PRO A 14 5.27 -7.29 2.23
CA PRO A 14 6.56 -6.88 2.79
C PRO A 14 7.76 -7.32 1.95
N ALA A 15 7.63 -8.40 1.18
CA ALA A 15 8.69 -8.97 0.34
C ALA A 15 8.91 -8.22 -0.98
N GLY A 16 8.02 -7.28 -1.35
CA GLY A 16 8.13 -6.52 -2.60
C GLY A 16 7.94 -7.40 -3.85
N LYS A 17 7.20 -8.51 -3.71
CA LYS A 17 6.92 -9.40 -4.84
C LYS A 17 5.81 -8.82 -5.71
N LEU A 18 5.85 -9.16 -7.00
CA LEU A 18 4.77 -8.91 -7.94
C LEU A 18 3.49 -9.60 -7.46
N VAL A 19 2.50 -8.81 -7.07
CA VAL A 19 1.16 -9.30 -6.77
C VAL A 19 0.41 -9.47 -8.10
N ASP A 20 -0.09 -10.68 -8.37
CA ASP A 20 -0.90 -10.96 -9.55
C ASP A 20 -2.31 -10.38 -9.36
N TYR A 21 -2.70 -9.44 -10.23
CA TYR A 21 -4.03 -8.81 -10.23
C TYR A 21 -5.16 -9.85 -10.31
N GLN A 22 -4.94 -10.97 -11.00
CA GLN A 22 -5.97 -12.01 -11.15
C GLN A 22 -6.25 -12.78 -9.86
N ARG A 23 -5.37 -12.64 -8.85
CA ARG A 23 -5.50 -13.31 -7.55
C ARG A 23 -6.19 -12.46 -6.49
N LEU A 24 -6.43 -11.18 -6.76
CA LEU A 24 -7.13 -10.30 -5.82
C LEU A 24 -8.61 -10.69 -5.74
N GLN A 25 -9.09 -10.91 -4.53
CA GLN A 25 -10.44 -11.39 -4.26
C GLN A 25 -11.39 -10.28 -3.80
N ASN A 26 -10.88 -9.14 -3.33
CA ASN A 26 -11.72 -8.06 -2.81
C ASN A 26 -11.08 -6.68 -2.89
N CYS A 27 -11.90 -5.67 -2.55
CA CYS A 27 -11.52 -4.27 -2.56
C CYS A 27 -10.39 -3.95 -1.57
N THR A 28 -10.30 -4.63 -0.43
CA THR A 28 -9.20 -4.45 0.53
C THR A 28 -7.87 -4.90 -0.05
N GLU A 29 -7.84 -6.04 -0.73
CA GLU A 29 -6.64 -6.53 -1.41
C GLU A 29 -6.20 -5.59 -2.54
N MET A 30 -7.16 -5.08 -3.32
CA MET A 30 -6.88 -4.09 -4.36
C MET A 30 -6.34 -2.77 -3.79
N ARG A 31 -6.86 -2.32 -2.63
CA ARG A 31 -6.33 -1.13 -1.92
C ARG A 31 -4.90 -1.36 -1.43
N LEU A 32 -4.59 -2.54 -0.88
CA LEU A 32 -3.23 -2.89 -0.46
C LEU A 32 -2.26 -2.89 -1.64
N MET A 33 -2.70 -3.40 -2.79
CA MET A 33 -1.91 -3.35 -4.03
C MET A 33 -1.65 -1.92 -4.51
N HIS A 34 -2.65 -1.03 -4.48
CA HIS A 34 -2.45 0.38 -4.83
C HIS A 34 -1.41 1.05 -3.93
N ILE A 35 -1.38 0.69 -2.63
CA ILE A 35 -0.34 1.17 -1.71
C ILE A 35 1.02 0.57 -2.07
N ASN A 36 1.07 -0.69 -2.54
CA ASN A 36 2.31 -1.32 -2.98
C ASN A 36 3.00 -0.58 -4.13
N TRP A 37 2.25 0.09 -5.01
CA TRP A 37 2.83 0.89 -6.10
C TRP A 37 3.79 1.98 -5.61
N ILE A 38 3.68 2.44 -4.36
CA ILE A 38 4.65 3.38 -3.77
C ILE A 38 6.09 2.83 -3.84
N PHE A 39 6.26 1.50 -3.79
CA PHE A 39 7.55 0.84 -3.92
C PHE A 39 7.98 0.62 -5.37
N ASP A 40 7.02 0.46 -6.28
CA ASP A 40 7.27 0.26 -7.72
C ASP A 40 7.59 1.58 -8.45
N ILE A 41 7.14 2.72 -7.90
CA ILE A 41 7.33 4.04 -8.51
C ILE A 41 8.76 4.55 -8.28
N ASN A 42 9.50 4.67 -9.38
CA ASN A 42 10.84 5.27 -9.44
C ASN A 42 10.85 6.68 -10.05
N PHE A 43 9.70 7.37 -10.07
CA PHE A 43 9.58 8.74 -10.58
C PHE A 43 9.14 9.69 -9.44
N GLU A 44 10.09 10.51 -8.97
CA GLU A 44 9.93 11.35 -7.78
C GLU A 44 8.73 12.32 -7.84
N PRO A 45 8.42 13.00 -8.96
CA PRO A 45 7.24 13.86 -9.06
C PRO A 45 5.92 13.13 -8.78
N THR A 46 5.80 11.86 -9.18
CA THR A 46 4.60 11.05 -8.85
C THR A 46 4.50 10.84 -7.34
N LEU A 47 5.61 10.49 -6.68
CA LEU A 47 5.61 10.30 -5.22
C LEU A 47 5.29 11.62 -4.48
N ARG A 48 5.78 12.76 -4.98
CA ARG A 48 5.40 14.10 -4.47
C ARG A 48 3.90 14.32 -4.53
N LEU A 49 3.28 14.09 -5.68
CA LEU A 49 1.83 14.24 -5.85
C LEU A 49 1.03 13.28 -4.97
N ILE A 50 1.49 12.04 -4.79
CA ILE A 50 0.86 11.07 -3.88
C ILE A 50 0.86 11.59 -2.44
N ARG A 51 1.99 12.17 -2.00
CA ARG A 51 2.13 12.79 -0.68
C ARG A 51 1.24 14.02 -0.54
N GLU A 52 1.35 14.98 -1.46
CA GLU A 52 0.60 16.25 -1.42
C GLU A 52 -0.92 16.06 -1.45
N ARG A 53 -1.39 15.03 -2.16
CA ARG A 53 -2.82 14.70 -2.25
C ARG A 53 -3.31 13.74 -1.17
N ASN A 54 -2.45 13.36 -0.22
CA ASN A 54 -2.75 12.43 0.88
C ASN A 54 -3.35 11.09 0.42
N TYR A 55 -2.97 10.58 -0.77
CA TYR A 55 -3.58 9.36 -1.29
C TYR A 55 -3.30 8.13 -0.41
N LEU A 56 -2.13 8.07 0.23
CA LEU A 56 -1.83 6.98 1.16
C LEU A 56 -2.80 6.97 2.35
N ASP A 57 -3.11 8.15 2.90
CA ASP A 57 -4.01 8.27 4.04
C ASP A 57 -5.45 7.92 3.64
N ILE A 58 -5.91 8.43 2.49
CA ILE A 58 -7.23 8.13 1.93
C ILE A 58 -7.41 6.62 1.70
N LEU A 59 -6.42 5.95 1.09
CA LEU A 59 -6.47 4.51 0.86
C LEU A 59 -6.45 3.73 2.18
N SER A 60 -5.63 4.16 3.14
CA SER A 60 -5.49 3.49 4.43
C SER A 60 -6.71 3.60 5.34
N ALA A 61 -7.46 4.71 5.25
CA ALA A 61 -8.66 4.93 6.05
C ALA A 61 -9.80 3.94 5.75
N MET A 62 -9.75 3.29 4.60
CA MET A 62 -10.73 2.29 4.17
C MET A 62 -10.31 0.85 4.51
N LEU A 63 -9.07 0.64 4.97
CA LEU A 63 -8.55 -0.68 5.30
C LEU A 63 -9.03 -1.14 6.68
N PRO A 64 -9.22 -2.45 6.89
CA PRO A 64 -9.56 -2.98 8.20
C PRO A 64 -8.40 -2.77 9.20
N ALA A 65 -8.75 -2.65 10.48
CA ALA A 65 -7.78 -2.57 11.56
C ALA A 65 -7.10 -3.93 11.75
N HIS A 66 -5.90 -4.08 11.19
CA HIS A 66 -5.08 -5.30 11.28
C HIS A 66 -3.60 -4.94 11.35
N ASP A 67 -2.86 -5.50 12.30
CA ASP A 67 -1.47 -5.09 12.61
C ASP A 67 -0.54 -5.18 11.41
N ARG A 68 -0.62 -6.26 10.63
CA ARG A 68 0.23 -6.43 9.43
C ARG A 68 -0.08 -5.39 8.34
N ILE A 69 -1.34 -4.99 8.20
CA ILE A 69 -1.73 -3.93 7.25
C ILE A 69 -1.18 -2.59 7.73
N GLN A 70 -1.32 -2.30 9.02
CA GLN A 70 -0.81 -1.05 9.60
C GLN A 70 0.71 -0.96 9.47
N ALA A 71 1.43 -2.07 9.70
CA ALA A 71 2.87 -2.15 9.48
C ALA A 71 3.24 -1.88 8.01
N PHE A 72 2.48 -2.42 7.06
CA PHE A 72 2.68 -2.19 5.62
C PHE A 72 2.44 -0.72 5.23
N VAL A 73 1.32 -0.13 5.68
CA VAL A 73 1.01 1.29 5.48
C VAL A 73 2.11 2.17 6.07
N HIS A 74 2.60 1.85 7.26
CA HIS A 74 3.70 2.58 7.88
C HIS A 74 5.00 2.49 7.06
N LYS A 75 5.32 1.30 6.50
CA LYS A 75 6.47 1.14 5.60
C LYS A 75 6.32 2.02 4.35
N ALA A 76 5.14 2.06 3.73
CA ALA A 76 4.86 2.89 2.56
C ALA A 76 4.95 4.39 2.89
N ARG A 77 4.45 4.80 4.06
CA ARG A 77 4.60 6.17 4.56
C ARG A 77 6.06 6.55 4.71
N ARG A 78 6.90 5.72 5.33
CA ARG A 78 8.35 6.02 5.42
C ARG A 78 9.00 6.20 4.05
N ARG A 79 8.64 5.39 3.05
CA ARG A 79 9.17 5.50 1.68
C ARG A 79 8.84 6.83 1.00
N LEU A 80 7.64 7.37 1.24
CA LEU A 80 7.21 8.67 0.71
C LEU A 80 7.93 9.85 1.39
N TRP A 81 8.24 9.76 2.68
CA TRP A 81 8.87 10.85 3.44
C TRP A 81 10.40 10.82 3.37
N ASN A 82 11.02 9.65 3.21
CA ASN A 82 12.49 9.51 3.16
C ASN A 82 13.12 9.84 1.79
N HIS A 83 12.33 9.91 0.71
CA HIS A 83 12.84 10.16 -0.65
C HIS A 83 12.44 11.51 -1.23
N ILE A 84 11.80 12.37 -0.43
CA ILE A 84 11.34 13.67 -0.88
C ILE A 84 11.64 14.70 0.23
N PRO A 85 12.74 15.48 0.13
CA PRO A 85 12.97 16.57 1.06
C PRO A 85 11.80 17.57 1.03
N PRO A 86 11.56 18.30 2.14
CA PRO A 86 10.51 19.31 2.23
C PRO A 86 10.67 20.41 1.17
#